data_AF-A0A644XC59-F1
#
_entry.id   AF-A0A644XC59-F1
#
_cell.length_a   1.000
_cell.length_b   1.000
_cell.length_c   1.000
_cell.angle_alpha   90.00
_cell.angle_beta   90.00
_cell.angle_gamma   90.00
#
_symmetry.space_group_name_H-M   'P 1'
#
loop_
_entity.id
_entity.type
_entity.pdbx_description
1 polymer ?
#
loop_
_entity_poly.entity_id
_entity_poly.type
_entity_poly.pdbx_seq_one_letter_code
_entity_poly.pdbx_strand_id
1 'polypeptide(L)'
;MKISSPDYFVHESSTTSFFVQAYRELGYYGYDTKPFRGLLSVKNAKGYLGTIFVPDDAKFRFDKGLYRKLKRFVAKTDNKMMFIYGEFDPWSAVKVNEPKNENVVLFVEPKGSHRARISTLPQDMKKEAVDLLKTWLEE
;
A
#
# COMPACT_ATOMS: atom_id res chain seq x y z
N MET A 1 1.33 -23.11 -9.30
CA MET A 1 1.68 -21.79 -8.76
C MET A 1 0.90 -21.61 -7.45
N LYS A 2 1.54 -21.69 -6.28
CA LYS A 2 0.87 -21.38 -5.00
C LYS A 2 0.61 -19.87 -4.98
N ILE A 3 -0.65 -19.46 -4.86
CA ILE A 3 -1.07 -18.07 -5.08
C ILE A 3 -0.53 -17.11 -4.01
N SER A 4 -0.08 -17.61 -2.85
CA SER A 4 0.85 -16.95 -1.92
C SER A 4 1.31 -18.01 -0.92
N SER A 5 2.58 -18.41 -0.96
CA SER A 5 3.12 -19.38 0.01
C SER A 5 3.30 -18.71 1.38
N PRO A 6 3.12 -19.42 2.51
CA PRO A 6 3.49 -18.89 3.82
C PRO A 6 4.98 -18.54 3.92
N ASP A 7 5.80 -19.00 2.98
CA ASP A 7 7.22 -18.65 2.84
C ASP A 7 7.49 -17.14 2.71
N TYR A 8 6.45 -16.31 2.50
CA TYR A 8 6.59 -14.86 2.63
C TYR A 8 6.90 -14.42 4.07
N PHE A 9 6.39 -15.13 5.08
CA PHE A 9 6.61 -14.85 6.51
C PHE A 9 7.98 -15.39 6.97
N VAL A 10 9.04 -14.75 6.50
CA VAL A 10 10.43 -15.11 6.80
C VAL A 10 11.16 -13.98 7.51
N HIS A 11 12.04 -14.34 8.44
CA HIS A 11 12.83 -13.40 9.23
C HIS A 11 13.79 -12.59 8.37
N GLU A 12 14.44 -13.26 7.42
CA GLU A 12 15.43 -12.65 6.54
C GLU A 12 15.23 -13.13 5.11
N SER A 13 15.21 -12.17 4.18
CA SER A 13 15.08 -12.41 2.76
C SER A 13 15.65 -11.23 1.98
N SER A 14 15.65 -11.33 0.65
CA SER A 14 16.03 -10.23 -0.23
C SER A 14 15.14 -8.97 -0.06
N THR A 15 13.97 -9.09 0.59
CA THR A 15 13.08 -7.96 0.88
C THR A 15 13.18 -7.44 2.31
N THR A 16 14.15 -7.89 3.12
CA THR A 16 14.31 -7.42 4.52
C THR A 16 14.49 -5.91 4.62
N SER A 17 15.24 -5.29 3.70
CA SER A 17 15.41 -3.83 3.68
C SER A 17 14.09 -3.08 3.57
N PHE A 18 13.17 -3.60 2.75
CA PHE A 18 11.81 -3.07 2.64
C PHE A 18 11.05 -3.21 3.97
N PHE A 19 11.12 -4.36 4.65
CA PHE A 19 10.42 -4.54 5.94
C PHE A 19 10.97 -3.65 7.05
N VAL A 20 12.28 -3.43 7.10
CA VAL A 20 12.91 -2.47 8.01
C VAL A 20 12.38 -1.06 7.76
N GLN A 21 12.27 -0.64 6.50
CA GLN A 21 11.70 0.66 6.15
C GLN A 21 10.21 0.74 6.45
N ALA A 22 9.44 -0.32 6.18
CA ALA A 22 8.02 -0.38 6.49
C ALA A 22 7.77 -0.25 8.00
N TYR A 23 8.57 -0.97 8.80
CA TYR A 23 8.51 -0.93 10.25
C TYR A 23 8.90 0.43 10.83
N ARG A 24 9.90 1.09 10.23
CA ARG A 24 10.42 2.36 10.72
C ARG A 24 9.64 3.58 10.22
N GLU A 25 9.24 3.65 8.95
CA GLU A 25 8.85 4.93 8.32
C GLU A 25 7.57 4.90 7.48
N LEU A 26 7.26 3.79 6.80
CA LEU A 26 6.13 3.75 5.85
C LEU A 26 4.84 3.23 6.49
N GLY A 27 4.94 2.33 7.46
CA GLY A 27 3.83 1.53 7.94
C GLY A 27 3.61 0.28 7.10
N TYR A 28 2.69 -0.56 7.55
CA TYR A 28 2.35 -1.84 6.93
C TYR A 28 0.92 -2.23 7.33
N TYR A 29 0.25 -3.05 6.52
CA TYR A 29 -1.12 -3.46 6.82
C TYR A 29 -1.21 -4.36 8.05
N GLY A 30 -2.36 -4.32 8.74
CA GLY A 30 -2.65 -5.21 9.86
C GLY A 30 -3.46 -6.44 9.44
N TYR A 31 -3.58 -7.41 10.34
CA TYR A 31 -4.49 -8.54 10.20
C TYR A 31 -5.59 -8.46 11.27
N ASP A 32 -6.86 -8.52 10.86
CA ASP A 32 -7.98 -8.66 11.80
C ASP A 32 -8.14 -10.12 12.22
N THR A 33 -7.69 -10.43 13.43
CA THR A 33 -7.76 -11.77 14.01
C THR A 33 -9.09 -12.05 14.71
N LYS A 34 -9.96 -11.05 14.88
CA LYS A 34 -11.20 -11.20 15.68
C LYS A 34 -12.12 -12.32 15.19
N PRO A 35 -12.36 -12.50 13.88
CA PRO A 35 -13.24 -13.57 13.39
C PRO A 35 -12.71 -14.98 13.68
N PHE A 36 -11.43 -15.11 14.00
CA PHE A 36 -10.74 -16.40 14.16
C PHE A 36 -10.26 -16.67 15.60
N ARG A 37 -10.75 -15.92 16.61
CA ARG A 37 -10.27 -16.00 18.00
C ARG A 37 -10.27 -17.41 18.61
N GLY A 38 -11.21 -18.27 18.23
CA GLY A 38 -11.29 -19.66 18.68
C GLY A 38 -10.47 -20.67 17.86
N LEU A 39 -9.89 -20.22 16.74
CA LEU A 39 -9.11 -21.05 15.82
C LEU A 39 -7.62 -20.70 15.84
N LEU A 40 -7.25 -19.53 16.39
CA LEU A 40 -5.88 -19.05 16.46
C LEU A 40 -5.28 -19.31 17.84
N SER A 41 -4.00 -19.71 17.86
CA SER A 41 -3.19 -19.78 19.08
C SER A 41 -2.75 -18.39 19.59
N VAL A 42 -2.81 -17.37 18.73
CA VAL A 42 -2.46 -15.98 19.06
C VAL A 42 -3.70 -15.15 19.42
N LYS A 43 -3.57 -14.26 20.41
CA LYS A 43 -4.67 -13.37 20.84
C LYS A 43 -4.96 -12.26 19.84
N ASN A 44 -3.92 -11.74 19.18
CA ASN A 44 -4.00 -10.68 18.17
C ASN A 44 -2.72 -10.65 17.32
N ALA A 45 -2.74 -9.89 16.22
CA ALA A 45 -1.59 -9.68 15.34
C ALA A 45 -0.77 -8.41 15.67
N LYS A 46 -0.89 -7.83 16.88
CA LYS A 46 -0.17 -6.59 17.21
C LYS A 46 1.34 -6.86 17.24
N GLY A 47 2.10 -6.03 16.54
CA GLY A 47 3.56 -6.12 16.52
C GLY A 47 4.13 -7.21 15.60
N TYR A 48 3.29 -7.96 14.88
CA TYR A 48 3.73 -9.08 14.05
C TYR A 48 4.81 -8.71 13.03
N LEU A 49 4.74 -7.50 12.43
CA LEU A 49 5.72 -7.02 11.46
C LEU A 49 7.13 -7.07 12.06
N GLY A 50 7.29 -6.49 13.25
CA GLY A 50 8.56 -6.48 13.97
C GLY A 50 8.98 -7.86 14.43
N THR A 51 8.04 -8.70 14.85
CA THR A 51 8.35 -10.06 15.33
C THR A 51 8.79 -11.00 14.22
N ILE A 52 8.18 -10.91 13.03
CA ILE A 52 8.35 -11.90 11.97
C ILE A 52 9.35 -11.45 10.91
N PHE A 53 9.38 -10.17 10.54
CA PHE A 53 10.07 -9.71 9.32
C PHE A 53 11.27 -8.79 9.57
N VAL A 54 11.47 -8.34 10.81
CA VAL A 54 12.48 -7.32 11.15
C VAL A 54 13.53 -7.94 12.08
N PRO A 55 14.81 -7.93 11.68
CA PRO A 55 15.91 -8.35 12.55
C PRO A 55 15.91 -7.64 13.90
N ASP A 56 16.33 -8.33 14.96
CA ASP A 56 16.29 -7.80 16.33
C ASP A 56 17.07 -6.49 16.51
N ASP A 57 18.22 -6.36 15.84
CA ASP A 57 19.09 -5.18 15.83
C ASP A 57 18.56 -4.03 14.96
N ALA A 58 17.50 -4.28 14.17
CA ALA A 58 16.84 -3.32 13.30
C ALA A 58 15.44 -2.89 13.79
N LYS A 59 15.09 -3.19 15.07
CA LYS A 59 13.82 -2.80 15.68
C LYS A 59 13.85 -1.34 16.17
N PHE A 60 13.52 -0.42 15.28
CA PHE A 60 13.45 1.01 15.56
C PHE A 60 12.08 1.49 16.05
N ARG A 61 12.04 2.65 16.72
CA ARG A 61 10.76 3.36 16.95
C ARG A 61 10.25 3.92 15.62
N PHE A 62 8.95 3.75 15.35
CA PHE A 62 8.30 4.32 14.17
C PHE A 62 8.48 5.85 14.10
N ASP A 63 8.92 6.32 12.94
CA ASP A 63 9.09 7.71 12.57
C ASP A 63 8.08 8.13 11.48
N LYS A 64 7.16 9.00 11.87
CA LYS A 64 6.14 9.59 10.99
C LYS A 64 6.67 10.67 10.04
N GLY A 65 7.97 10.99 10.08
CA GLY A 65 8.61 12.04 9.28
C GLY A 65 8.43 11.83 7.78
N LEU A 66 8.72 10.63 7.28
CA LEU A 66 8.56 10.27 5.88
C LEU A 66 7.09 10.34 5.44
N TYR A 67 6.18 9.72 6.20
CA TYR A 67 4.75 9.76 5.88
C TYR A 67 4.20 11.19 5.80
N ARG A 68 4.60 12.07 6.73
CA ARG A 68 4.23 13.50 6.69
C ARG A 68 4.84 14.22 5.48
N LYS A 69 6.07 13.88 5.10
CA LYS A 69 6.74 14.45 3.91
C LYS A 69 5.95 14.08 2.65
N LEU A 70 5.63 12.80 2.47
CA LEU A 70 4.85 12.31 1.32
C LEU A 70 3.45 12.93 1.29
N LYS A 71 2.74 12.96 2.42
CA LYS A 71 1.42 13.60 2.51
C LYS A 71 1.46 15.08 2.12
N ARG A 72 2.48 15.82 2.57
CA ARG A 72 2.66 17.24 2.20
C ARG A 72 3.03 17.41 0.73
N PHE A 73 3.85 16.52 0.18
CA PHE A 73 4.22 16.55 -1.23
C PHE A 73 2.98 16.38 -2.12
N VAL A 74 2.21 15.30 -1.91
CA VAL A 74 0.99 15.04 -2.69
C VAL A 74 -0.04 16.16 -2.54
N ALA A 75 -0.16 16.75 -1.33
CA ALA A 75 -1.10 17.84 -1.10
C ALA A 75 -0.70 19.20 -1.72
N LYS A 76 0.56 19.36 -2.15
CA LYS A 76 1.10 20.66 -2.62
C LYS A 76 1.71 20.60 -4.02
N THR A 77 1.89 19.42 -4.59
CA THR A 77 2.47 19.26 -5.91
C THR A 77 1.57 19.89 -6.96
N ASP A 78 2.17 20.53 -7.95
CA ASP A 78 1.56 20.96 -9.20
C ASP A 78 1.67 19.89 -10.29
N ASN A 79 2.59 18.92 -10.14
CA ASN A 79 2.73 17.79 -11.05
C ASN A 79 1.44 16.96 -11.15
N LYS A 80 1.20 16.49 -12.37
CA LYS A 80 0.13 15.55 -12.70
C LYS A 80 0.49 14.14 -12.22
N MET A 81 -0.34 13.54 -11.38
CA MET A 81 -0.10 12.20 -10.83
C MET A 81 -1.37 11.36 -10.84
N MET A 82 -1.27 10.13 -11.35
CA MET A 82 -2.35 9.15 -11.29
C MET A 82 -1.95 7.99 -10.38
N PHE A 83 -2.74 7.74 -9.34
CA PHE A 83 -2.57 6.60 -8.44
C PHE A 83 -3.64 5.55 -8.73
N ILE A 84 -3.26 4.28 -8.79
CA ILE A 84 -4.17 3.16 -9.05
C ILE A 84 -4.03 2.16 -7.91
N TYR A 85 -5.14 1.83 -7.28
CA TYR A 85 -5.23 0.91 -6.15
C TYR A 85 -6.22 -0.21 -6.42
N GLY A 86 -6.02 -1.38 -5.83
CA GLY A 86 -7.05 -2.42 -5.74
C GLY A 86 -7.86 -2.28 -4.45
N GLU A 87 -9.18 -2.47 -4.52
CA GLU A 87 -10.06 -2.43 -3.34
C GLU A 87 -9.66 -3.46 -2.26
N PHE A 88 -9.27 -4.66 -2.69
CA PHE A 88 -8.81 -5.74 -1.82
C PHE A 88 -7.29 -5.85 -1.73
N ASP A 89 -6.54 -4.87 -2.26
CA ASP A 89 -5.09 -4.84 -2.11
C ASP A 89 -4.72 -4.40 -0.67
N PRO A 90 -4.10 -5.27 0.15
CA PRO A 90 -3.68 -4.89 1.49
C PRO A 90 -2.64 -3.75 1.49
N TRP A 91 -1.89 -3.57 0.40
CA TRP A 91 -0.94 -2.45 0.26
C TRP A 91 -1.61 -1.08 0.21
N SER A 92 -2.91 -1.02 -0.09
CA SER A 92 -3.71 0.19 0.01
C SER A 92 -3.85 0.73 1.44
N ALA A 93 -3.43 -0.02 2.47
CA ALA A 93 -3.41 0.46 3.87
C ALA A 93 -2.53 1.71 4.06
N VAL A 94 -1.53 1.91 3.19
CA VAL A 94 -0.64 3.08 3.19
C VAL A 94 -0.87 3.98 1.96
N LYS A 95 -2.03 3.89 1.31
CA LYS A 95 -2.37 4.70 0.14
C LYS A 95 -2.28 6.20 0.42
N VAL A 96 -2.07 6.98 -0.64
CA VAL A 96 -2.11 8.44 -0.53
C VAL A 96 -3.53 8.88 -0.16
N ASN A 97 -3.64 9.95 0.64
CA ASN A 97 -4.93 10.55 0.92
C ASN A 97 -5.45 11.24 -0.34
N GLU A 98 -6.76 11.39 -0.45
CA GLU A 98 -7.36 12.21 -1.50
C GLU A 98 -6.76 13.63 -1.45
N PRO A 99 -6.14 14.07 -2.55
CA PRO A 99 -5.50 15.36 -2.67
C PRO A 99 -6.56 16.46 -2.75
N LYS A 100 -6.15 17.70 -2.50
CA LYS A 100 -7.05 18.87 -2.60
C LYS A 100 -6.99 19.56 -3.96
N ASN A 101 -6.19 19.05 -4.89
CA ASN A 101 -5.97 19.62 -6.21
C ASN A 101 -6.45 18.63 -7.28
N GLU A 102 -6.78 19.15 -8.46
CA GLU A 102 -7.28 18.35 -9.60
C GLU A 102 -6.15 17.60 -10.32
N ASN A 103 -4.89 17.99 -10.09
CA ASN A 103 -3.71 17.44 -10.76
C ASN A 103 -3.35 16.03 -10.26
N VAL A 104 -3.88 15.62 -9.10
CA VAL A 104 -3.66 14.28 -8.56
C VAL A 104 -4.98 13.52 -8.53
N VAL A 105 -5.04 12.40 -9.25
CA VAL A 105 -6.26 11.59 -9.41
C VAL A 105 -6.02 10.17 -8.90
N LEU A 106 -7.02 9.62 -8.22
CA LEU A 106 -6.99 8.28 -7.64
C LEU A 106 -8.06 7.40 -8.29
N PHE A 107 -7.65 6.22 -8.77
CA PHE A 107 -8.56 5.16 -9.20
C PHE A 107 -8.46 3.99 -8.23
N VAL A 108 -9.62 3.48 -7.78
CA VAL A 108 -9.70 2.25 -6.97
C VAL A 108 -10.46 1.20 -7.77
N GLU A 109 -9.75 0.16 -8.21
CA GLU A 109 -10.33 -0.97 -8.93
C GLU A 109 -11.27 -1.75 -8.00
N PRO A 110 -12.58 -1.82 -8.30
CA PRO A 110 -13.53 -2.59 -7.51
C PRO A 110 -13.16 -4.06 -7.49
N LYS A 111 -13.12 -4.65 -6.29
CA LYS A 111 -12.66 -6.03 -6.02
C LYS A 111 -11.25 -6.32 -6.53
N GLY A 112 -10.48 -5.27 -6.83
CA GLY A 112 -9.13 -5.34 -7.36
C GLY A 112 -8.13 -5.83 -6.34
N SER A 113 -7.01 -6.37 -6.81
CA SER A 113 -5.90 -6.85 -5.97
C SER A 113 -4.65 -5.99 -6.20
N HIS A 114 -3.51 -6.44 -5.69
CA HIS A 114 -2.20 -5.84 -6.03
C HIS A 114 -1.88 -5.84 -7.55
N ARG A 115 -2.70 -6.53 -8.35
CA ARG A 115 -2.62 -6.50 -9.80
C ARG A 115 -3.37 -5.33 -10.44
N ALA A 116 -4.03 -4.45 -9.70
CA ALA A 116 -4.75 -3.31 -10.26
C ALA A 116 -3.84 -2.45 -11.17
N ARG A 117 -4.34 -2.11 -12.36
CA ARG A 117 -3.65 -1.29 -13.36
C ARG A 117 -4.69 -0.70 -14.32
N ILE A 118 -4.32 0.30 -15.13
CA ILE A 118 -5.25 0.93 -16.11
C ILE A 118 -5.96 -0.13 -16.97
N SER A 119 -5.23 -1.16 -17.42
CA SER A 119 -5.80 -2.17 -18.31
C SER A 119 -6.85 -3.09 -17.67
N THR A 120 -6.88 -3.18 -16.34
CA THR A 120 -7.79 -4.06 -15.59
C THR A 120 -8.98 -3.31 -14.97
N LEU A 121 -8.93 -1.97 -14.94
CA LEU A 121 -10.06 -1.14 -14.51
C LEU A 121 -11.34 -1.45 -15.31
N PRO A 122 -12.53 -1.26 -14.69
CA PRO A 122 -13.80 -1.19 -15.40
C PRO A 122 -13.74 -0.26 -16.62
N GLN A 123 -14.49 -0.56 -17.68
CA GLN A 123 -14.32 0.11 -18.98
C GLN A 123 -14.51 1.62 -18.93
N ASP A 124 -15.47 2.09 -18.15
CA ASP A 124 -15.73 3.50 -17.88
C ASP A 124 -14.53 4.17 -17.18
N MET A 125 -14.06 3.61 -16.07
CA MET A 125 -12.89 4.12 -15.33
C MET A 125 -11.60 4.05 -16.16
N LYS A 126 -11.42 2.99 -16.96
CA LYS A 126 -10.29 2.82 -17.87
C LYS A 126 -10.30 3.89 -18.95
N LYS A 127 -11.47 4.17 -19.53
CA LYS A 127 -11.62 5.24 -20.53
C LYS A 127 -11.29 6.59 -19.90
N GLU A 128 -11.84 6.88 -18.73
CA GLU A 128 -11.56 8.11 -17.97
C GLU A 128 -10.04 8.28 -17.72
N ALA A 129 -9.37 7.25 -17.20
CA ALA A 129 -7.93 7.28 -16.95
C ALA A 129 -7.12 7.51 -18.23
N VAL A 130 -7.45 6.83 -19.33
CA VAL A 130 -6.72 6.97 -20.60
C VAL A 130 -6.95 8.34 -21.22
N ASP A 131 -8.18 8.86 -21.19
CA ASP A 131 -8.49 10.18 -21.74
C ASP A 131 -7.81 11.29 -20.94
N LEU A 132 -7.79 11.19 -19.61
CA LEU A 132 -7.04 12.11 -18.74
C LEU A 132 -5.54 12.13 -19.08
N LEU A 133 -4.93 10.96 -19.29
CA LEU A 133 -3.52 10.87 -19.68
C LEU A 133 -3.26 11.51 -21.04
N LYS A 134 -4.17 11.38 -22.01
CA LYS A 134 -4.04 12.03 -23.32
C LYS A 134 -4.08 13.54 -23.19
N THR A 135 -5.06 14.08 -22.44
CA THR A 135 -5.14 15.52 -22.16
C THR A 135 -3.85 16.02 -21.54
N TRP A 136 -3.32 15.31 -20.55
CA TRP A 136 -2.07 15.70 -19.89
C TRP A 136 -0.84 15.70 -20.80
N LEU A 137 -0.81 14.88 -21.86
CA LEU A 137 0.27 14.77 -22.84
C LEU A 137 0.19 15.83 -23.95
N GLU A 138 -0.98 16.42 -24.16
CA GLU A 138 -1.21 17.46 -25.16
C GLU A 138 -0.96 18.89 -24.61
N GLU A 139 -0.88 19.03 -23.28
CA GLU A 139 -0.48 20.26 -22.56
C GLU A 139 1.04 20.49 -22.54
#